data_AF-A0A7Y3EZ86-F1
#
_entry.id   AF-A0A7Y3EZ86-F1
#
_cell.length_a   1.000
_cell.length_b   1.000
_cell.length_c   1.000
_cell.angle_alpha   90.00
_cell.angle_beta   90.00
_cell.angle_gamma   90.00
#
_symmetry.space_group_name_H-M   'P 1'
#
loop_
_entity.id
_entity.type
_entity.pdbx_description
1 polymer ?
#
loop_
_entity_poly.entity_id
_entity_poly.type
_entity_poly.pdbx_seq_one_letter_code
_entity_poly.pdbx_strand_id
1 'polypeptide(L)' 'VRIWDKGRNREKTIHRSKAVGEPPLMLAISVHSAINQAIASKSGGHRLPALDTPATPEAILNCLASQGLE' A
#
# COMPACT_ATOMS: atom_id res chain seq x y z
N VAL A 1 -5.29 16.53 2.84
CA VAL A 1 -5.00 15.72 1.64
C VAL A 1 -4.90 16.66 0.44
N ARG A 2 -3.72 16.80 -0.18
CA ARG A 2 -3.59 17.51 -1.47
C ARG A 2 -4.05 16.54 -2.56
N ILE A 3 -5.24 16.76 -3.12
CA ILE A 3 -5.81 15.84 -4.13
C ILE A 3 -5.18 16.11 -5.50
N TRP A 4 -4.96 17.38 -5.87
CA TRP A 4 -4.37 17.77 -7.15
C TRP A 4 -4.04 19.28 -7.16
N ASP A 5 -2.87 19.68 -7.69
CA ASP A 5 -2.56 21.09 -7.99
C ASP A 5 -3.02 21.49 -9.41
N LYS A 6 -3.48 22.73 -9.53
CA LYS A 6 -4.29 23.32 -10.62
C LYS A 6 -4.11 22.71 -12.03
N GLY A 7 -5.22 22.19 -12.58
CA GLY A 7 -5.42 21.86 -14.00
C GLY A 7 -6.90 21.49 -14.26
N ARG A 8 -7.45 21.81 -15.44
CA ARG A 8 -8.85 21.45 -15.77
C ARG A 8 -8.92 19.97 -16.11
N ASN A 9 -9.95 19.26 -15.61
CA ASN A 9 -10.21 17.91 -16.09
C ASN A 9 -10.41 17.94 -17.62
N ARG A 10 -9.63 17.11 -18.33
CA ARG A 10 -9.69 17.01 -19.80
C ARG A 10 -11.04 16.47 -20.24
N GLU A 11 -11.57 15.52 -19.47
CA GLU A 11 -12.88 14.93 -19.71
C GLU A 11 -14.03 15.93 -19.52
N LYS A 12 -15.09 15.78 -20.32
CA LYS A 12 -16.29 16.63 -20.26
C LYS A 12 -17.27 16.10 -19.20
N THR A 13 -16.93 16.31 -17.95
CA THR A 13 -17.78 16.01 -16.79
C THR A 13 -18.46 17.27 -16.24
N ILE A 14 -19.50 17.10 -15.41
CA ILE A 14 -20.19 18.20 -14.71
C ILE A 14 -19.15 19.01 -13.93
N HIS A 15 -19.06 20.31 -14.21
CA HIS A 15 -18.06 21.23 -13.63
C HIS A 15 -16.59 20.77 -13.73
N ARG A 16 -16.26 19.87 -14.68
CA ARG A 16 -14.92 19.25 -14.78
C ARG A 16 -14.53 18.48 -13.51
N SER A 17 -15.50 17.86 -12.83
CA SER A 17 -15.30 16.98 -11.67
C SER A 17 -14.60 15.67 -12.03
N LYS A 18 -14.14 14.91 -11.03
CA LYS A 18 -13.61 13.55 -11.17
C LYS A 18 -14.27 12.62 -10.16
N ALA A 19 -14.52 11.38 -10.57
CA ALA A 19 -14.96 10.34 -9.65
C ALA A 19 -13.82 10.03 -8.66
N VAL A 20 -14.14 10.02 -7.36
CA VAL A 20 -13.18 9.73 -6.28
C VAL A 20 -13.73 8.74 -5.26
N GLY A 21 -14.82 8.02 -5.58
CA GLY A 21 -15.38 6.99 -4.70
C GLY A 21 -14.49 5.75 -4.63
N GLU A 22 -14.40 5.02 -5.74
CA GLU A 22 -13.57 3.81 -5.84
C GLU A 22 -12.06 4.08 -6.03
N PRO A 23 -11.61 5.08 -6.81
CA PRO A 23 -10.18 5.22 -7.12
C PRO A 23 -9.24 5.29 -5.91
N PRO A 24 -9.61 5.93 -4.78
CA PRO A 24 -8.75 5.95 -3.59
C PRO A 24 -8.62 4.61 -2.86
N LEU A 25 -9.48 3.60 -3.11
CA LEU A 25 -9.43 2.30 -2.44
C LEU A 25 -8.05 1.65 -2.56
N MET A 26 -7.46 1.72 -3.75
CA MET A 26 -6.15 1.13 -4.03
C MET A 26 -5.00 1.82 -3.29
N LEU A 27 -5.19 3.03 -2.76
CA LEU A 27 -4.16 3.72 -1.96
C LEU A 27 -3.86 2.97 -0.66
N ALA A 28 -4.78 2.15 -0.15
CA ALA A 28 -4.54 1.31 1.03
C ALA A 28 -3.41 0.29 0.84
N ILE A 29 -3.09 -0.08 -0.41
CA ILE A 29 -1.95 -0.98 -0.72
C ILE A 29 -0.63 -0.37 -0.25
N SER A 30 -0.53 0.96 -0.14
CA SER A 30 0.65 1.62 0.43
C SER A 30 0.98 1.14 1.85
N VAL A 31 -0.04 0.86 2.67
CA VAL A 31 0.15 0.35 4.05
C VAL A 31 0.67 -1.08 4.02
N HIS A 32 0.10 -1.94 3.18
CA HIS A 32 0.59 -3.32 3.01
C HIS A 32 2.03 -3.35 2.46
N SER A 33 2.36 -2.45 1.53
CA SER A 33 3.73 -2.28 1.03
C SER A 33 4.69 -1.79 2.11
N ALA A 34 4.26 -0.86 2.97
CA ALA A 34 5.08 -0.37 4.08
C ALA A 34 5.39 -1.48 5.09
N ILE A 35 4.43 -2.36 5.40
CA ILE A 35 4.63 -3.53 6.27
C ILE A 35 5.64 -4.50 5.63
N ASN A 36 5.49 -4.83 4.34
CA ASN A 36 6.44 -5.68 3.62
C ASN A 36 7.86 -5.10 3.66
N GLN A 37 8.02 -3.80 3.46
CA GLN A 37 9.32 -3.12 3.55
C GLN A 37 9.89 -3.15 4.97
N ALA A 38 9.06 -2.96 6.00
CA ALA A 38 9.49 -3.04 7.40
C ALA A 38 10.03 -4.44 7.74
N ILE A 39 9.34 -5.50 7.30
CA ILE A 39 9.80 -6.88 7.48
C ILE A 39 11.09 -7.13 6.69
N ALA A 40 11.15 -6.72 5.42
CA ALA A 40 12.36 -6.86 4.57
C ALA A 40 13.59 -6.18 5.19
N SER A 41 13.39 -5.03 5.86
CA SER A 41 14.48 -4.30 6.52
C SER A 41 15.16 -5.11 7.63
N LYS A 42 14.47 -6.10 8.22
CA LYS A 42 15.02 -6.97 9.26
C LYS A 42 15.89 -8.10 8.71
N SER A 43 15.65 -8.55 7.47
CA SER A 43 16.44 -9.59 6.80
C SER A 43 17.51 -9.04 5.83
N GLY A 44 17.94 -7.79 6.06
CA GLY A 44 18.99 -7.14 5.27
C GLY A 44 18.50 -6.50 3.96
N GLY A 45 17.20 -6.42 3.70
CA GLY A 45 16.62 -5.58 2.65
C GLY A 45 16.80 -6.08 1.21
N HIS A 46 17.36 -7.27 1.00
CA HIS A 46 17.68 -7.78 -0.34
C HIS A 46 16.46 -8.33 -1.10
N ARG A 47 15.37 -8.66 -0.40
CA ARG A 47 14.16 -9.23 -0.99
C ARG A 47 12.93 -8.86 -0.16
N LEU A 48 11.82 -8.56 -0.85
CA LEU A 48 10.53 -8.41 -0.19
C LEU A 48 10.01 -9.79 0.26
N PRO A 49 9.50 -9.91 1.50
CA PRO A 49 8.93 -11.15 1.98
C PRO A 49 7.64 -11.53 1.23
N ALA A 50 7.31 -12.81 1.27
CA ALA A 50 6.00 -13.32 0.86
C ALA A 50 5.00 -13.14 2.03
N LEU A 51 4.51 -11.91 2.21
CA LEU A 51 3.44 -11.62 3.17
C LEU A 51 2.08 -11.71 2.47
N ASP A 52 1.25 -12.64 2.92
CA ASP A 52 -0.12 -12.78 2.41
C ASP A 52 -1.01 -11.60 2.83
N THR A 53 -2.05 -11.35 2.02
CA THR A 53 -3.13 -10.42 2.37
C THR A 53 -4.32 -11.17 3.00
N PRO A 54 -5.00 -10.61 4.01
CA PRO A 54 -4.67 -9.38 4.73
C PRO A 54 -3.46 -9.56 5.66
N ALA A 55 -2.68 -8.50 5.85
CA ALA A 55 -1.53 -8.48 6.77
C ALA A 55 -1.99 -8.43 8.23
N THR A 56 -2.64 -9.49 8.71
CA THR A 56 -3.02 -9.62 10.12
C THR A 56 -1.77 -9.75 10.99
N PRO A 57 -1.86 -9.47 12.31
CA PRO A 57 -0.73 -9.68 13.22
C PRO A 57 -0.15 -11.09 13.16
N GLU A 58 -0.99 -12.11 13.03
CA GLU A 58 -0.56 -13.51 12.92
C GLU A 58 0.19 -13.79 11.60
N ALA A 59 -0.29 -13.25 10.47
CA ALA A 59 0.40 -13.38 9.19
C ALA A 59 1.77 -12.68 9.23
N ILE A 60 1.86 -11.51 9.86
CA ILE A 60 3.11 -10.78 10.07
C ILE A 60 4.07 -11.60 10.93
N LEU A 61 3.61 -12.15 12.05
CA LEU A 61 4.43 -12.97 12.95
C LEU A 61 4.96 -14.22 12.24
N ASN A 62 4.10 -14.94 11.51
CA ASN A 62 4.50 -16.13 10.73
C ASN A 62 5.54 -15.78 9.65
N CYS A 63 5.41 -14.60 9.04
CA CYS A 63 6.32 -14.12 8.01
C CYS A 63 7.70 -13.72 8.59
N LEU A 64 7.75 -13.21 9.82
CA LEU A 64 9.00 -12.94 10.54
C LEU A 64 9.68 -14.25 10.96
N ALA A 65 8.91 -15.18 11.55
CA ALA A 65 9.40 -16.49 11.97
C ALA A 65 9.99 -17.29 10.80
N SER A 66 9.35 -17.27 9.62
CA SER A 66 9.86 -17.96 8.42
C SER A 66 11.16 -17.36 7.87
N GLN A 67 11.50 -16.14 8.25
CA GLN A 67 12.77 -15.48 7.91
C GLN A 67 13.85 -15.64 8.98
N GLY A 68 13.59 -16.42 10.04
CA GLY A 68 14.53 -16.62 11.15
C GLY A 68 14.72 -15.38 12.02
N LEU A 69 13.71 -14.52 12.07
CA LEU A 69 13.67 -13.31 12.90
C LEU A 69 12.68 -13.55 14.04
N GLU A 70 13.15 -13.46 15.29
CA GLU A 70 12.32 -13.50 16.51
C GLU A 70 12.13 -12.08 17.09
#